data_AF-A0AA47BUK2-F1
#
_entry.id   AF-A0AA47BUK2-F1
#
_cell.length_a   1.000
_cell.length_b   1.000
_cell.length_c   1.000
_cell.angle_alpha   90.00
_cell.angle_beta   90.00
_cell.angle_gamma   90.00
#
_symmetry.space_group_name_H-M   'P 1'
#
loop_
_entity.id
_entity.type
_entity.pdbx_description
1 polymer ?
#
loop_
_entity_poly.entity_id
_entity_poly.type
_entity_poly.pdbx_seq_one_letter_code
_entity_poly.pdbx_strand_id
1 'polypeptide(L)' 'MFILGIQIWRFDMADKNEDRSTWASGGGLMIGIGVGFFFISTSIFFFIGSILAGLGVGLILTSFLSNSRNH' A
#
# COMPACT_ATOMS: atom_id res chain seq x y z
N MET A 1 -33.76 -11.98 -2.02
CA MET A 1 -32.62 -12.08 -2.95
C MET A 1 -32.13 -10.71 -3.45
N PHE A 2 -33.02 -9.73 -3.73
CA PHE A 2 -32.62 -8.37 -4.13
C PHE A 2 -32.01 -7.48 -3.01
N ILE A 3 -32.35 -7.73 -1.74
CA ILE A 3 -31.84 -6.94 -0.59
C ILE A 3 -30.37 -7.26 -0.27
N LEU A 4 -29.89 -8.47 -0.62
CA LEU A 4 -28.47 -8.86 -0.53
C LEU A 4 -27.59 -8.11 -1.54
N GLY A 5 -28.13 -7.72 -2.70
CA GLY A 5 -27.42 -6.94 -3.72
C GLY A 5 -27.24 -5.46 -3.37
N ILE A 6 -28.06 -4.91 -2.45
CA ILE A 6 -27.92 -3.52 -1.98
C ILE A 6 -26.92 -3.43 -0.82
N GLN A 7 -26.76 -4.49 -0.02
CA GLN A 7 -25.75 -4.54 1.05
C GLN A 7 -24.32 -4.73 0.51
N ILE A 8 -24.13 -5.43 -0.62
CA ILE A 8 -22.79 -5.64 -1.22
C ILE A 8 -22.17 -4.33 -1.73
N TRP A 9 -22.99 -3.36 -2.15
CA TRP A 9 -22.54 -2.04 -2.62
C TRP A 9 -22.16 -1.08 -1.49
N ARG A 10 -22.44 -1.44 -0.24
CA ARG A 10 -22.12 -0.58 0.92
C ARG A 10 -20.66 -0.71 1.38
N PHE A 11 -19.78 -1.31 0.56
CA PHE A 11 -18.35 -1.45 0.85
C PHE A 11 -17.50 -0.21 0.53
N ASP A 12 -18.06 0.85 -0.06
CA ASP A 12 -17.21 1.85 -0.74
C ASP A 12 -16.87 3.12 0.06
N MET A 13 -17.23 3.27 1.33
CA MET A 13 -17.05 4.56 2.03
C MET A 13 -16.47 4.41 3.45
N ALA A 14 -15.56 3.46 3.65
CA ALA A 14 -14.78 3.39 4.88
C ALA A 14 -13.67 4.45 4.85
N ASP A 15 -13.96 5.58 5.49
CA ASP A 15 -13.05 6.62 5.94
C ASP A 15 -12.08 7.24 4.91
N LYS A 16 -12.52 8.38 4.37
CA LYS A 16 -11.78 9.40 3.60
C LYS A 16 -10.38 9.83 4.13
N ASN A 17 -9.93 9.32 5.28
CA ASN A 17 -8.57 9.53 5.79
C ASN A 17 -7.71 8.27 5.81
N GLU A 18 -8.31 7.08 5.80
CA GLU A 18 -7.60 5.81 5.71
C GLU A 18 -7.04 5.58 4.30
N ASP A 19 -7.72 6.14 3.29
CA ASP A 19 -7.38 5.99 1.87
C ASP A 19 -5.96 6.47 1.54
N ARG A 20 -5.52 7.62 2.05
CA ARG A 20 -4.20 8.18 1.66
C ARG A 20 -3.04 7.38 2.22
N SER A 21 -3.18 6.89 3.44
CA SER A 21 -2.22 6.02 4.11
C SER A 21 -2.09 4.68 3.40
N THR A 22 -3.23 4.06 3.08
CA THR A 22 -3.32 2.77 2.38
C THR A 22 -2.79 2.87 0.94
N TRP A 23 -3.05 3.99 0.27
CA TRP A 23 -2.47 4.27 -1.04
C TRP A 23 -0.96 4.52 -0.99
N ALA A 24 -0.44 5.16 0.06
CA ALA A 24 0.99 5.40 0.23
C ALA A 24 1.79 4.12 0.48
N SER A 25 1.27 3.21 1.31
CA SER A 25 1.89 1.90 1.55
C SER A 25 1.79 0.99 0.33
N GLY A 26 0.63 1.00 -0.35
CA GLY A 26 0.43 0.29 -1.63
C GLY A 26 1.36 0.80 -2.74
N GLY A 27 1.56 2.11 -2.83
CA GLY A 27 2.49 2.74 -3.78
C GLY A 27 3.95 2.40 -3.50
N GLY A 28 4.38 2.45 -2.24
CA GLY A 28 5.73 2.06 -1.83
C GLY A 28 6.04 0.58 -2.14
N LEU A 29 5.07 -0.30 -1.91
CA LEU A 29 5.18 -1.72 -2.29
C LEU A 29 5.26 -1.91 -3.81
N MET A 30 4.44 -1.20 -4.60
CA MET A 30 4.48 -1.25 -6.06
C MET A 30 5.83 -0.79 -6.62
N ILE A 31 6.43 0.26 -6.05
CA ILE A 31 7.79 0.70 -6.41
C ILE A 31 8.83 -0.38 -6.04
N GLY A 32 8.74 -0.95 -4.84
CA GLY A 32 9.66 -2.00 -4.39
C GLY A 32 9.58 -3.28 -5.25
N ILE A 33 8.38 -3.70 -5.64
CA ILE A 33 8.15 -4.83 -6.55
C ILE A 33 8.63 -4.48 -7.96
N GLY A 34 8.34 -3.28 -8.46
CA GLY A 34 8.75 -2.84 -9.80
C GLY A 34 10.27 -2.80 -9.97
N VAL A 35 10.98 -2.22 -9.00
CA VAL A 35 12.45 -2.20 -8.97
C VAL A 35 13.00 -3.61 -8.73
N GLY A 36 12.38 -4.39 -7.84
CA GLY A 36 12.78 -5.76 -7.56
C GLY A 36 12.71 -6.67 -8.79
N PHE A 37 11.65 -6.56 -9.60
CA PHE A 37 11.43 -7.43 -10.77
C PHE A 37 12.59 -7.34 -11.78
N PHE A 38 13.28 -6.21 -11.83
CA PHE A 38 14.47 -5.99 -12.65
C PHE A 38 15.71 -6.76 -12.14
N PHE A 39 15.78 -7.02 -10.83
CA PHE A 39 16.91 -7.68 -10.14
C PHE A 39 16.74 -9.21 -9.99
N ILE A 40 15.60 -9.77 -10.40
CA ILE A 40 15.32 -11.22 -10.29
C ILE A 40 16.32 -12.07 -11.09
N SER A 41 16.94 -11.49 -12.12
CA SER A 41 17.92 -12.16 -12.97
C SER A 41 19.29 -12.36 -12.30
N THR A 42 19.63 -11.57 -11.27
CA THR A 42 20.95 -11.65 -10.62
C THR A 42 20.92 -12.40 -9.30
N SER A 43 19.91 -12.17 -8.45
CA SER A 43 19.80 -12.81 -7.13
C SER A 43 18.48 -12.48 -6.45
N ILE A 44 17.79 -13.51 -5.96
CA ILE A 44 16.53 -13.40 -5.20
C ILE A 44 16.67 -12.54 -3.94
N PHE A 45 17.83 -12.50 -3.29
CA PHE A 45 18.04 -11.64 -2.12
C PHE A 45 17.88 -10.14 -2.43
N PHE A 46 18.29 -9.67 -3.61
CA PHE A 46 18.09 -8.28 -4.04
C PHE A 46 16.62 -7.98 -4.37
N PHE A 47 15.87 -8.98 -4.84
CA PHE A 47 14.43 -8.87 -5.03
C PHE A 47 13.71 -8.65 -3.70
N ILE A 48 13.99 -9.50 -2.71
CA ILE A 48 13.43 -9.36 -1.35
C ILE A 48 13.88 -8.04 -0.72
N GLY A 49 15.15 -7.66 -0.88
CA GLY A 49 15.68 -6.40 -0.36
C GLY A 49 14.95 -5.17 -0.92
N SER A 50 14.69 -5.16 -2.23
CA SER A 50 13.95 -4.06 -2.89
C SER A 50 12.50 -3.99 -2.43
N ILE A 51 11.85 -5.14 -2.22
CA ILE A 51 10.49 -5.19 -1.66
C ILE A 51 10.46 -4.67 -0.23
N LEU A 52 11.37 -5.14 0.64
CA LEU A 52 11.47 -4.65 2.03
C LEU A 52 11.78 -3.16 2.10
N ALA A 53 12.65 -2.66 1.23
CA ALA A 53 12.96 -1.24 1.14
C ALA A 53 11.74 -0.42 0.72
N GLY A 54 11.03 -0.84 -0.34
CA GLY A 54 9.81 -0.18 -0.79
C GLY A 54 8.67 -0.19 0.24
N LEU A 55 8.49 -1.31 0.95
CA LEU A 55 7.54 -1.43 2.06
C LEU A 55 7.93 -0.56 3.25
N GLY A 56 9.21 -0.55 3.62
CA GLY A 56 9.75 0.26 4.70
C GLY A 56 9.53 1.76 4.45
N VAL A 57 9.87 2.24 3.26
CA VAL A 57 9.63 3.63 2.85
C VAL A 57 8.14 3.94 2.80
N GLY A 58 7.32 3.03 2.26
CA GLY A 58 5.86 3.15 2.22
C GLY A 58 5.26 3.35 3.61
N LEU A 59 5.61 2.49 4.58
CA LEU A 59 5.11 2.56 5.96
C LEU A 59 5.53 3.85 6.69
N ILE A 60 6.77 4.31 6.48
CA ILE A 60 7.26 5.55 7.09
C ILE A 60 6.44 6.74 6.57
N LEU A 61 6.19 6.79 5.26
CA LEU A 61 5.32 7.80 4.64
C LEU A 61 3.90 7.75 5.21
N THR A 62 3.34 6.55 5.31
CA THR A 62 2.01 6.31 5.87
C THR A 62 1.88 6.85 7.30
N SER A 63 2.87 6.56 8.17
CA SER A 63 2.91 7.07 9.54
C SER A 63 3.06 8.59 9.60
N PHE A 64 3.91 9.16 8.74
CA PHE A 64 4.11 10.62 8.70
C PHE A 64 2.83 11.36 8.25
N LEU A 65 2.13 10.83 7.24
CA LEU A 65 0.83 11.36 6.79
C LEU A 65 -0.24 11.25 7.88
N SER A 66 -0.31 10.11 8.57
CA SER A 66 -1.24 9.90 9.68
C SER A 66 -0.98 10.86 10.83
N ASN A 67 0.29 11.08 11.18
CA ASN A 67 0.70 12.01 12.23
C ASN A 67 0.39 13.47 11.87
N SER A 68 0.57 13.86 10.60
CA SER A 68 0.26 15.22 10.13
C SER A 68 -1.23 15.55 10.12
N ARG A 69 -2.12 14.54 10.26
CA ARG A 69 -3.57 14.72 10.27
C ARG A 69 -4.15 14.97 11.67
N ASN A 70 -3.36 14.73 12.72
CA ASN A 70 -3.79 14.86 14.11
C ASN A 70 -3.49 16.25 14.71
N HIS A 71 -3.27 17.26 13.85
CA HIS A 71 -3.07 18.66 14.20
C HIS A 71 -3.88 19.56 13.27
#